data_AF-A0ABD0N045-F1
#
_entry.id   AF-A0ABD0N045-F1
#
_cell.length_a   1.000
_cell.length_b   1.000
_cell.length_c   1.000
_cell.angle_alpha   90.00
_cell.angle_beta   90.00
_cell.angle_gamma   90.00
#
_symmetry.space_group_name_H-M   'P 1'
#
loop_
_entity.id
_entity.type
_entity.pdbx_description
1 polymer ?
#
loop_
_entity_poly.entity_id
_entity_poly.type
_entity_poly.pdbx_seq_one_letter_code
_entity_poly.pdbx_strand_id
1 'polypeptide(L)'
;MSCSNEVTSPTDPVHPMDVQMAVFHCADGFLKQLMVTKLSQCQYALPLLVPDPFTQEIDFPLWTFRQISKSWMSDTHISQTHLVYKAQTPMVSFFRFGTVSSSKSQLMNSLINEKHNTFFHRNCPGSSKTRVLMDGVVEIAWFCPSGTCDNKFTDCVAFCNLHGNAEDHEKQLQILTEMASVNVVLLPQIHRNDKSTTIMQSLYKNRKPLICIFTEDVSTLSETRKGKFKIGLKDRNQSDVSEELRKAIDSCLLPTGSSSTFRLEDVSKHSDIRVDEDDDDDCRKGKEAAQQMMSLLKKVDLTEIKESLLPHQGKLWHQWCQKNKELHRPQADDIEKELTHHEGDRLAAEMMISGFPLELMDGDVAYVPQDWISAVLDELIKTLGNQRVFVLTGKSTMLNAMFGLQFARSCHASDQSVNFDYILVVDTEGLRALEPARRSTRHHDNELATFVVGLANLTLINIYGESPAEMQDILQSVVQAFLRMKKNVSDITAKEKNMEGRRQLQETLDEITKLTAEEE
;
A
#
# COMPACT_ATOMS: atom_id res chain seq x y z
N MET A 1 8.15 -57.11 -23.73
CA MET A 1 8.74 -55.75 -23.59
C MET A 1 8.18 -55.17 -22.32
N SER A 2 8.96 -55.24 -21.24
CA SER A 2 8.59 -54.67 -19.94
C SER A 2 8.93 -53.19 -19.94
N CYS A 3 7.92 -52.33 -19.72
CA CYS A 3 8.14 -50.94 -19.35
C CYS A 3 8.87 -50.91 -18.02
N SER A 4 10.14 -50.49 -18.06
CA SER A 4 10.90 -50.15 -16.87
C SER A 4 10.28 -48.91 -16.24
N ASN A 5 9.68 -49.08 -15.07
CA ASN A 5 9.37 -47.99 -14.15
C ASN A 5 10.71 -47.36 -13.72
N GLU A 6 11.12 -46.28 -14.38
CA GLU A 6 12.08 -45.38 -13.77
C GLU A 6 11.40 -44.74 -12.57
N VAL A 7 11.83 -45.17 -11.39
CA VAL A 7 11.53 -44.54 -10.12
C VAL A 7 12.01 -43.10 -10.23
N THR A 8 11.08 -42.16 -10.39
CA THR A 8 11.36 -40.74 -10.27
C THR A 8 12.04 -40.51 -8.93
N SER A 9 13.29 -40.05 -8.96
CA SER A 9 14.00 -39.54 -7.80
C SER A 9 13.08 -38.61 -6.99
N PRO A 10 13.14 -38.59 -5.66
CA PRO A 10 12.37 -37.61 -4.89
C PRO A 10 12.73 -36.22 -5.42
N THR A 11 11.73 -35.52 -5.96
CA THR A 11 11.90 -34.14 -6.43
C THR A 11 12.49 -33.33 -5.29
N ASP A 12 13.66 -32.72 -5.52
CA ASP A 12 14.29 -31.87 -4.51
C ASP A 12 13.26 -30.84 -4.00
N PRO A 13 13.12 -30.67 -2.68
CA PRO A 13 12.14 -29.76 -2.14
C PRO A 13 12.42 -28.33 -2.63
N VAL A 14 11.37 -27.66 -3.10
CA VAL A 14 11.45 -26.27 -3.58
C VAL A 14 11.93 -25.38 -2.44
N HIS A 15 12.94 -24.54 -2.71
CA HIS A 15 13.48 -23.63 -1.72
C HIS A 15 12.41 -22.59 -1.32
N PRO A 16 12.08 -22.40 -0.02
CA PRO A 16 11.01 -21.50 0.41
C PRO A 16 11.17 -20.06 -0.09
N MET A 17 12.41 -19.56 -0.13
CA MET A 17 12.69 -18.23 -0.64
C MET A 17 12.49 -18.11 -2.16
N ASP A 18 12.60 -19.20 -2.93
CA ASP A 18 12.26 -19.16 -4.35
C ASP A 18 10.74 -19.05 -4.53
N VAL A 19 9.95 -19.66 -3.64
CA VAL A 19 8.48 -19.46 -3.64
C VAL A 19 8.15 -17.99 -3.34
N GLN A 20 8.81 -17.39 -2.35
CA GLN A 20 8.65 -15.97 -2.05
C GLN A 20 8.98 -15.09 -3.27
N MET A 21 10.10 -15.37 -3.94
CA MET A 21 10.50 -14.59 -5.12
C MET A 21 9.60 -14.83 -6.31
N ALA A 22 9.10 -16.05 -6.54
CA ALA A 22 8.14 -16.33 -7.59
C ALA A 22 6.86 -15.50 -7.40
N VAL A 23 6.34 -15.45 -6.16
CA VAL A 23 5.19 -14.59 -5.83
C VAL A 23 5.54 -13.12 -6.02
N PHE A 24 6.74 -12.69 -5.61
CA PHE A 24 7.19 -11.32 -5.77
C PHE A 24 7.28 -10.90 -7.25
N HIS A 25 7.80 -11.76 -8.14
CA HIS A 25 7.88 -11.47 -9.58
C HIS A 25 6.49 -11.42 -10.24
N CYS A 26 5.56 -12.27 -9.83
CA CYS A 26 4.20 -12.31 -10.37
C CYS A 26 3.26 -11.23 -9.81
N ALA A 27 3.66 -10.57 -8.71
CA ALA A 27 2.84 -9.57 -8.03
C ALA A 27 2.84 -8.21 -8.73
N ASP A 28 1.69 -7.53 -8.69
CA ASP A 28 1.60 -6.11 -9.04
C ASP A 28 2.31 -5.22 -8.00
N GLY A 29 2.45 -3.92 -8.31
CA GLY A 29 3.15 -2.97 -7.44
C GLY A 29 2.55 -2.83 -6.03
N PHE A 30 1.23 -2.98 -5.88
CA PHE A 30 0.55 -2.89 -4.58
C PHE A 30 0.82 -4.12 -3.72
N LEU A 31 0.72 -5.32 -4.32
CA LEU A 31 1.02 -6.57 -3.63
C LEU A 31 2.51 -6.65 -3.26
N LYS A 32 3.42 -6.22 -4.14
CA LYS A 32 4.86 -6.10 -3.82
C LYS A 32 5.08 -5.18 -2.61
N GLN A 33 4.45 -4.01 -2.58
CA GLN A 33 4.55 -3.08 -1.45
C GLN A 33 3.99 -3.68 -0.16
N LEU A 34 2.86 -4.40 -0.22
CA LEU A 34 2.29 -5.10 0.92
C LEU A 34 3.23 -6.19 1.45
N MET A 35 3.80 -7.02 0.57
CA MET A 35 4.75 -8.06 0.93
C MET A 35 5.97 -7.49 1.65
N VAL A 36 6.61 -6.46 1.09
CA VAL A 36 7.78 -5.80 1.70
C VAL A 36 7.43 -5.15 3.03
N THR A 37 6.24 -4.55 3.14
CA THR A 37 5.73 -4.01 4.40
C THR A 37 5.59 -5.09 5.47
N LYS A 38 5.05 -6.26 5.12
CA LYS A 38 4.91 -7.40 6.04
C LYS A 38 6.26 -7.99 6.42
N LEU A 39 7.18 -8.16 5.48
CA LEU A 39 8.55 -8.59 5.77
C LEU A 39 9.23 -7.64 6.77
N SER A 40 9.07 -6.32 6.59
CA SER A 40 9.65 -5.32 7.49
C SER A 40 9.05 -5.35 8.90
N GLN A 41 7.73 -5.54 9.01
CA GLN A 41 7.01 -5.71 10.28
C GLN A 41 7.48 -6.97 11.03
N CYS A 42 7.74 -8.05 10.29
CA CYS A 42 8.27 -9.31 10.81
C CYS A 42 9.79 -9.32 11.01
N GLN A 43 10.48 -8.19 10.82
CA GLN A 43 11.94 -8.07 10.97
C GLN A 43 12.75 -8.97 10.02
N TYR A 44 12.19 -9.31 8.85
CA TYR A 44 12.91 -9.96 7.77
C TYR A 44 13.64 -8.95 6.88
N ALA A 45 14.62 -9.45 6.15
CA ALA A 45 15.30 -8.69 5.13
C ALA A 45 14.38 -8.40 3.93
N LEU A 46 14.61 -7.28 3.27
CA LEU A 46 13.77 -6.76 2.19
C LEU A 46 14.51 -6.87 0.86
N PRO A 47 13.83 -7.24 -0.24
CA PRO A 47 14.45 -7.29 -1.56
C PRO A 47 14.85 -5.88 -2.03
N LEU A 48 16.15 -5.67 -2.25
CA LEU A 48 16.75 -4.40 -2.69
C LEU A 48 17.07 -4.40 -4.18
N LEU A 49 17.76 -5.43 -4.67
CA LEU A 49 18.04 -5.61 -6.10
C LEU A 49 17.54 -6.99 -6.50
N VAL A 50 16.66 -7.03 -7.47
CA VAL A 50 15.96 -8.26 -7.89
C VAL A 50 16.25 -8.49 -9.36
N PRO A 51 17.09 -9.47 -9.73
CA PRO A 51 17.32 -9.80 -11.12
C PRO A 51 16.06 -10.44 -11.73
N ASP A 52 15.68 -10.01 -12.92
CA ASP A 52 14.63 -10.67 -13.69
C ASP A 52 15.13 -12.05 -14.17
N PRO A 53 14.38 -13.13 -13.90
CA PRO A 53 14.82 -14.49 -14.22
C PRO A 53 14.95 -14.77 -15.73
N PHE A 54 14.32 -13.97 -16.59
CA PHE A 54 14.30 -14.14 -18.04
C PHE A 54 15.22 -13.14 -18.76
N THR A 55 15.21 -11.87 -18.36
CA THR A 55 15.97 -10.80 -19.03
C THR A 55 17.34 -10.54 -18.41
N GLN A 56 17.57 -10.98 -17.16
CA GLN A 56 18.76 -10.67 -16.37
C GLN A 56 18.95 -9.15 -16.10
N GLU A 57 17.94 -8.33 -16.37
CA GLU A 57 17.90 -6.94 -15.94
C GLU A 57 17.68 -6.88 -14.43
N ILE A 58 18.18 -5.83 -13.77
CA ILE A 58 18.11 -5.69 -12.32
C ILE A 58 17.03 -4.69 -11.99
N ASP A 59 15.95 -5.16 -11.35
CA ASP A 59 14.90 -4.32 -10.83
C ASP A 59 15.24 -3.82 -9.42
N PHE A 60 15.06 -2.53 -9.19
CA PHE A 60 15.05 -1.90 -7.88
C PHE A 60 13.61 -1.52 -7.52
N PRO A 61 12.96 -2.28 -6.60
CA PRO A 61 11.58 -2.05 -6.23
C PRO A 61 11.44 -0.88 -5.24
N LEU A 62 11.83 0.33 -5.64
CA LEU A 62 11.86 1.54 -4.80
C LEU A 62 10.48 1.86 -4.19
N TRP A 63 9.41 1.68 -4.97
CA TRP A 63 8.03 1.91 -4.52
C TRP A 63 7.70 1.16 -3.22
N THR A 64 8.23 -0.06 -3.08
CA THR A 64 7.97 -0.92 -1.93
C THR A 64 8.56 -0.39 -0.61
N PHE A 65 9.57 0.49 -0.69
CA PHE A 65 10.22 1.09 0.47
C PHE A 65 9.57 2.40 0.95
N ARG A 66 8.66 3.00 0.16
CA ARG A 66 8.08 4.32 0.46
C ARG A 66 7.33 4.39 1.79
N GLN A 67 6.68 3.30 2.19
CA GLN A 67 5.93 3.21 3.45
C GLN A 67 6.75 2.66 4.62
N ILE A 68 8.00 2.23 4.38
CA ILE A 68 8.81 1.62 5.42
C ILE A 68 9.46 2.70 6.28
N SER A 69 9.07 2.73 7.54
CA SER A 69 9.70 3.56 8.57
C SER A 69 10.39 2.69 9.62
N LYS A 70 11.53 3.18 10.12
CA LYS A 70 12.22 2.60 11.27
C LYS A 70 12.50 3.69 12.29
N SER A 71 12.47 3.33 13.56
CA SER A 71 12.73 4.25 14.67
C SER A 71 13.99 3.80 15.39
N TRP A 72 14.89 4.74 15.67
CA TRP A 72 16.06 4.50 16.50
C TRP A 72 16.42 5.72 17.33
N MET A 73 17.17 5.50 18.40
CA MET A 73 17.64 6.58 19.27
C MET A 73 18.82 7.29 18.61
N SER A 74 18.73 8.60 18.48
CA SER A 74 19.89 9.43 18.16
C SER A 74 20.75 9.64 19.42
N ASP A 75 21.96 10.20 19.26
CA ASP A 75 22.87 10.58 20.36
C ASP A 75 22.21 11.44 21.46
N THR A 76 21.05 12.05 21.17
CA THR A 76 20.26 12.85 22.11
C THR A 76 19.29 12.06 22.99
N HIS A 77 19.30 10.71 22.93
CA HIS A 77 18.33 9.81 23.59
C HIS A 77 16.85 10.06 23.22
N ILE A 78 16.60 10.75 22.11
CA ILE A 78 15.27 10.92 21.55
C ILE A 78 15.12 9.89 20.42
N SER A 79 14.09 9.05 20.53
CA SER A 79 13.68 8.14 19.46
C SER A 79 13.12 8.95 18.29
N GLN A 80 13.78 8.84 17.13
CA GLN A 80 13.33 9.48 15.90
C GLN A 80 12.88 8.42 14.91
N THR A 81 11.75 8.67 14.25
CA THR A 81 11.21 7.79 13.21
C THR A 81 11.63 8.34 11.85
N HIS A 82 12.32 7.52 11.07
CA HIS A 82 12.80 7.88 9.75
C HIS A 82 12.20 6.96 8.69
N LEU A 83 11.90 7.54 7.53
CA LEU A 83 11.60 6.77 6.33
C LEU A 83 12.90 6.17 5.80
N VAL A 84 12.97 4.85 5.66
CA VAL A 84 14.23 4.16 5.36
C VAL A 84 14.82 4.57 4.02
N TYR A 85 13.98 4.97 3.05
CA TYR A 85 14.44 5.38 1.73
C TYR A 85 15.19 6.73 1.72
N LYS A 86 14.91 7.61 2.70
CA LYS A 86 15.55 8.92 2.90
C LYS A 86 16.64 8.91 3.95
N ALA A 87 16.64 7.92 4.83
CA ALA A 87 17.60 7.82 5.91
C ALA A 87 19.03 7.75 5.36
N GLN A 88 19.92 8.54 5.94
CA GLN A 88 21.36 8.45 5.69
C GLN A 88 21.95 7.54 6.76
N THR A 89 22.35 6.34 6.37
CA THR A 89 22.99 5.38 7.29
C THR A 89 24.27 4.86 6.66
N PRO A 90 25.27 4.43 7.43
CA PRO A 90 26.32 3.57 6.90
C PRO A 90 25.72 2.28 6.32
N MET A 91 26.35 1.74 5.26
CA MET A 91 25.98 0.46 4.66
C MET A 91 27.14 -0.54 4.71
N VAL A 92 26.86 -1.74 5.18
CA VAL A 92 27.80 -2.87 5.17
C VAL A 92 27.31 -3.90 4.15
N SER A 93 28.12 -4.18 3.12
CA SER A 93 27.79 -5.16 2.09
C SER A 93 28.53 -6.47 2.31
N PHE A 94 27.80 -7.58 2.23
CA PHE A 94 28.31 -8.92 2.44
C PHE A 94 28.33 -9.72 1.14
N PHE A 95 29.49 -10.26 0.80
CA PHE A 95 29.73 -11.07 -0.40
C PHE A 95 30.26 -12.45 -0.04
N ARG A 96 30.02 -13.43 -0.93
CA ARG A 96 30.58 -14.78 -0.86
C ARG A 96 31.24 -15.09 -2.20
N PHE A 97 32.46 -15.62 -2.14
CA PHE A 97 33.17 -16.12 -3.31
C PHE A 97 33.37 -17.62 -3.17
N GLY A 98 32.96 -18.36 -4.21
CA GLY A 98 33.03 -19.80 -4.27
C GLY A 98 32.14 -20.52 -3.24
N THR A 99 32.45 -21.79 -3.03
CA THR A 99 31.73 -22.64 -2.07
C THR A 99 32.43 -22.60 -0.72
N VAL A 100 31.69 -22.20 0.32
CA VAL A 100 32.18 -22.12 1.69
C VAL A 100 31.35 -22.97 2.63
N SER A 101 32.01 -23.53 3.64
CA SER A 101 31.42 -24.38 4.68
C SER A 101 30.49 -23.58 5.60
N SER A 102 30.82 -22.32 5.87
CA SER A 102 30.05 -21.42 6.73
C SER A 102 28.93 -20.65 6.00
N SER A 103 27.89 -20.29 6.73
CA SER A 103 26.74 -19.55 6.20
C SER A 103 26.91 -18.03 6.37
N LYS A 104 26.99 -17.30 5.26
CA LYS A 104 27.09 -15.83 5.25
C LYS A 104 25.93 -15.15 5.97
N SER A 105 24.70 -15.51 5.62
CA SER A 105 23.47 -14.95 6.22
C SER A 105 23.34 -15.26 7.71
N GLN A 106 23.87 -16.40 8.16
CA GLN A 106 23.87 -16.74 9.60
C GLN A 106 24.83 -15.82 10.38
N LEU A 107 26.00 -15.52 9.81
CA LEU A 107 26.94 -14.57 10.40
C LEU A 107 26.34 -13.16 10.46
N MET A 108 25.62 -12.74 9.42
CA MET A 108 24.91 -11.46 9.40
C MET A 108 23.81 -11.37 10.46
N ASN A 109 23.03 -12.44 10.66
CA ASN A 109 22.00 -12.47 11.71
C ASN A 109 22.62 -12.24 13.09
N SER A 110 23.76 -12.86 13.40
CA SER A 110 24.47 -12.65 14.67
C SER A 110 24.87 -11.18 14.90
N LEU A 111 25.06 -10.38 13.84
CA LEU A 111 25.37 -8.94 13.95
C LEU A 111 24.12 -8.09 14.18
N ILE A 112 22.97 -8.47 13.61
CA ILE A 112 21.74 -7.65 13.64
C ILE A 112 20.85 -8.05 14.81
N ASN A 113 20.49 -9.33 14.91
CA ASN A 113 19.56 -9.86 15.90
C ASN A 113 19.89 -11.33 16.21
N GLU A 114 20.33 -11.60 17.44
CA GLU A 114 20.64 -12.98 17.88
C GLU A 114 19.40 -13.83 18.16
N LYS A 115 18.24 -13.19 18.38
CA LYS A 115 17.00 -13.86 18.77
C LYS A 115 16.14 -14.25 17.56
N HIS A 116 16.41 -13.66 16.40
CA HIS A 116 15.59 -13.82 15.20
C HIS A 116 16.44 -13.86 13.94
N ASN A 117 16.10 -14.76 13.02
CA ASN A 117 16.76 -14.85 11.72
C ASN A 117 16.20 -13.81 10.75
N THR A 118 16.80 -12.63 10.71
CA THR A 118 16.43 -11.57 9.75
C THR A 118 16.68 -11.99 8.30
N PHE A 119 17.84 -12.60 8.00
CA PHE A 119 18.12 -13.22 6.72
C PHE A 119 17.90 -14.73 6.79
N PHE A 120 17.20 -15.29 5.81
CA PHE A 120 17.08 -16.74 5.68
C PHE A 120 18.45 -17.37 5.39
N HIS A 121 18.82 -18.42 6.13
CA HIS A 121 20.13 -19.06 6.03
C HIS A 121 20.03 -20.57 5.85
N ARG A 122 21.16 -21.20 5.47
CA ARG A 122 21.19 -22.64 5.10
C ARG A 122 20.78 -23.64 6.19
N ASN A 123 20.73 -23.21 7.46
CA ASN A 123 20.31 -24.08 8.57
C ASN A 123 18.87 -23.79 8.98
N CYS A 124 18.16 -22.89 8.29
CA CYS A 124 16.72 -22.71 8.49
C CYS A 124 15.97 -23.97 8.02
N PRO A 125 14.87 -24.34 8.70
CA PRO A 125 14.01 -25.42 8.25
C PRO A 125 13.54 -25.22 6.81
N GLY A 126 13.57 -26.29 6.00
CA GLY A 126 13.18 -26.24 4.59
C GLY A 126 14.23 -25.63 3.66
N SER A 127 15.41 -25.23 4.14
CA SER A 127 16.48 -24.79 3.23
C SER A 127 16.95 -25.92 2.31
N SER A 128 17.17 -25.59 1.05
CA SER A 128 17.72 -26.48 0.03
C SER A 128 19.06 -25.93 -0.51
N LYS A 129 19.87 -26.82 -1.09
CA LYS A 129 21.06 -26.43 -1.86
C LYS A 129 20.69 -25.86 -3.23
N THR A 130 19.59 -26.32 -3.80
CA THR A 130 19.07 -25.83 -5.09
C THR A 130 18.29 -24.54 -4.85
N ARG A 131 18.71 -23.47 -5.54
CA ARG A 131 18.05 -22.16 -5.56
C ARG A 131 17.99 -21.71 -7.01
N VAL A 132 16.88 -21.11 -7.40
CA VAL A 132 16.67 -20.69 -8.79
C VAL A 132 16.43 -19.18 -8.88
N LEU A 133 15.60 -18.63 -8.00
CA LEU A 133 15.16 -17.24 -8.08
C LEU A 133 15.89 -16.33 -7.08
N MET A 134 16.45 -16.91 -6.02
CA MET A 134 17.21 -16.13 -5.04
C MET A 134 18.65 -15.80 -5.44
N ASP A 135 19.24 -16.53 -6.39
CA ASP A 135 20.63 -16.26 -6.78
C ASP A 135 20.72 -14.90 -7.50
N GLY A 136 21.63 -14.04 -7.05
CA GLY A 136 21.77 -12.68 -7.54
C GLY A 136 20.84 -11.64 -6.90
N VAL A 137 19.84 -12.07 -6.10
CA VAL A 137 19.02 -11.16 -5.30
C VAL A 137 19.88 -10.51 -4.21
N VAL A 138 19.74 -9.20 -4.04
CA VAL A 138 20.28 -8.48 -2.89
C VAL A 138 19.16 -8.19 -1.92
N GLU A 139 19.31 -8.63 -0.69
CA GLU A 139 18.42 -8.25 0.41
C GLU A 139 19.07 -7.18 1.30
N ILE A 140 18.26 -6.31 1.92
CA ILE A 140 18.69 -5.29 2.88
C ILE A 140 17.95 -5.43 4.21
N ALA A 141 18.66 -5.20 5.32
CA ALA A 141 18.09 -5.06 6.65
C ALA A 141 18.83 -3.99 7.44
N TRP A 142 18.23 -3.50 8.53
CA TRP A 142 18.83 -2.48 9.38
C TRP A 142 19.02 -2.98 10.80
N PHE A 143 20.18 -2.69 11.38
CA PHE A 143 20.33 -2.65 12.83
C PHE A 143 19.92 -1.26 13.30
N CYS A 144 18.97 -1.18 14.24
CA CYS A 144 18.49 0.06 14.82
C CYS A 144 18.78 0.05 16.33
N PRO A 145 19.64 0.94 16.86
CA PRO A 145 19.94 0.95 18.28
C PRO A 145 18.72 1.30 19.13
N SER A 146 18.49 0.52 20.20
CA SER A 146 17.42 0.75 21.19
C SER A 146 17.79 1.77 22.27
N GLY A 147 19.03 2.30 22.22
CA GLY A 147 19.54 3.29 23.16
C GLY A 147 19.87 2.76 24.56
N THR A 148 19.90 1.43 24.73
CA THR A 148 20.48 0.74 25.89
C THR A 148 22.01 0.69 25.79
N CYS A 149 22.72 0.60 26.91
CA CYS A 149 24.19 0.50 26.94
C CYS A 149 24.76 -0.73 26.21
N ASP A 150 23.93 -1.75 25.96
CA ASP A 150 24.29 -3.01 25.29
C ASP A 150 24.10 -2.97 23.76
N ASN A 151 23.95 -1.79 23.15
CA ASN A 151 23.79 -1.68 21.70
C ASN A 151 25.04 -2.19 20.97
N LYS A 152 24.81 -3.02 19.94
CA LYS A 152 25.87 -3.60 19.11
C LYS A 152 26.62 -2.57 18.27
N PHE A 153 25.92 -1.53 17.82
CA PHE A 153 26.43 -0.40 17.05
C PHE A 153 25.89 0.90 17.65
N THR A 154 26.64 2.00 17.49
CA THR A 154 26.26 3.32 18.03
C THR A 154 25.13 3.98 17.25
N ASP A 155 25.14 3.81 15.92
CA ASP A 155 24.14 4.37 15.01
C ASP A 155 23.41 3.27 14.24
N CYS A 156 22.35 3.62 13.52
CA CYS A 156 21.66 2.72 12.63
C CYS A 156 22.57 2.30 11.47
N VAL A 157 22.68 1.00 11.21
CA VAL A 157 23.53 0.45 10.15
C VAL A 157 22.70 -0.41 9.20
N ALA A 158 22.80 -0.13 7.89
CA ALA A 158 22.21 -0.96 6.85
C ALA A 158 23.14 -2.13 6.49
N PHE A 159 22.57 -3.32 6.35
CA PHE A 159 23.27 -4.54 5.98
C PHE A 159 22.70 -5.11 4.69
N CYS A 160 23.54 -5.25 3.67
CA CYS A 160 23.14 -5.78 2.36
C CYS A 160 23.74 -7.17 2.13
N ASN A 161 22.90 -8.11 1.74
CA ASN A 161 23.24 -9.51 1.51
C ASN A 161 23.06 -9.87 0.02
N LEU A 162 24.16 -9.99 -0.74
CA LEU A 162 24.10 -10.53 -2.11
C LEU A 162 24.03 -12.07 -2.09
N HIS A 163 22.90 -12.65 -2.47
CA HIS A 163 22.75 -14.11 -2.57
C HIS A 163 23.50 -14.67 -3.78
N GLY A 164 23.82 -15.97 -3.73
CA GLY A 164 24.62 -16.62 -4.77
C GLY A 164 26.14 -16.46 -4.55
N ASN A 165 26.88 -16.61 -5.64
CA ASN A 165 28.33 -16.43 -5.69
C ASN A 165 28.63 -15.09 -6.37
N ALA A 166 29.39 -14.21 -5.71
CA ALA A 166 29.56 -12.83 -6.16
C ALA A 166 30.27 -12.71 -7.52
N GLU A 167 31.04 -13.72 -7.93
CA GLU A 167 31.73 -13.76 -9.24
C GLU A 167 30.77 -13.83 -10.43
N ASP A 168 29.56 -14.35 -10.19
CA ASP A 168 28.52 -14.56 -11.19
C ASP A 168 27.59 -13.32 -11.31
N HIS A 169 27.70 -12.37 -10.38
CA HIS A 169 26.79 -11.22 -10.25
C HIS A 169 27.58 -9.89 -10.18
N GLU A 170 28.37 -9.63 -11.24
CA GLU A 170 29.33 -8.52 -11.29
C GLU A 170 28.67 -7.13 -11.17
N LYS A 171 27.50 -6.94 -11.77
CA LYS A 171 26.73 -5.68 -11.69
C LYS A 171 26.31 -5.39 -10.25
N GLN A 172 25.67 -6.34 -9.57
CA GLN A 172 25.25 -6.19 -8.17
C GLN A 172 26.46 -5.97 -7.25
N LEU A 173 27.57 -6.68 -7.50
CA LEU A 173 28.82 -6.50 -6.75
C LEU A 173 29.37 -5.08 -6.91
N GLN A 174 29.39 -4.54 -8.13
CA GLN A 174 29.86 -3.18 -8.42
C GLN A 174 29.01 -2.13 -7.71
N ILE A 175 27.68 -2.20 -7.88
CA ILE A 175 26.72 -1.28 -7.24
C ILE A 175 26.90 -1.29 -5.72
N LEU A 176 26.92 -2.48 -5.10
CA LEU A 176 27.08 -2.59 -3.66
C LEU A 176 28.43 -2.08 -3.17
N THR A 177 29.52 -2.39 -3.89
CA THR A 177 30.86 -1.90 -3.53
C THR A 177 30.93 -0.37 -3.61
N GLU A 178 30.31 0.24 -4.62
CA GLU A 178 30.27 1.69 -4.82
C GLU A 178 29.43 2.41 -3.76
N MET A 179 28.43 1.74 -3.19
CA MET A 179 27.57 2.35 -2.17
C MET A 179 27.99 2.03 -0.73
N ALA A 180 28.68 0.90 -0.50
CA ALA A 180 29.00 0.43 0.85
C ALA A 180 29.98 1.34 1.59
N SER A 181 29.74 1.58 2.88
CA SER A 181 30.74 2.13 3.80
C SER A 181 31.79 1.07 4.14
N VAL A 182 31.40 -0.22 4.24
CA VAL A 182 32.29 -1.35 4.53
C VAL A 182 31.92 -2.54 3.67
N ASN A 183 32.90 -3.18 3.04
CA ASN A 183 32.72 -4.43 2.31
C ASN A 183 33.20 -5.60 3.17
N VAL A 184 32.38 -6.65 3.30
CA VAL A 184 32.73 -7.89 4.01
C VAL A 184 32.66 -9.04 3.02
N VAL A 185 33.73 -9.82 2.93
CA VAL A 185 33.86 -10.88 1.93
C VAL A 185 34.18 -12.20 2.61
N LEU A 186 33.36 -13.23 2.35
CA LEU A 186 33.62 -14.61 2.77
C LEU A 186 34.29 -15.41 1.65
N LEU A 187 35.43 -16.03 1.97
CA LEU A 187 36.28 -16.79 1.05
C LEU A 187 36.74 -18.11 1.71
N PRO A 188 36.96 -19.20 0.96
CA PRO A 188 37.55 -20.43 1.51
C PRO A 188 39.04 -20.25 1.85
N GLN A 189 39.87 -19.99 0.83
CA GLN A 189 41.29 -19.58 0.90
C GLN A 189 41.62 -18.68 -0.30
N ILE A 190 42.73 -17.93 -0.24
CA ILE A 190 43.25 -17.19 -1.40
C ILE A 190 43.89 -18.20 -2.37
N HIS A 191 43.12 -18.72 -3.32
CA HIS A 191 43.68 -19.43 -4.47
C HIS A 191 44.10 -18.41 -5.54
N ARG A 192 45.30 -18.59 -6.10
CA ARG A 192 46.03 -17.54 -6.84
C ARG A 192 45.60 -17.31 -8.29
N ASN A 193 44.65 -18.05 -8.86
CA ASN A 193 44.51 -18.16 -10.32
C ASN A 193 43.08 -18.01 -10.91
N ASP A 194 42.11 -17.45 -10.18
CA ASP A 194 40.71 -17.35 -10.66
C ASP A 194 40.22 -15.91 -10.84
N LYS A 195 39.09 -15.73 -11.54
CA LYS A 195 38.35 -14.46 -11.71
C LYS A 195 38.16 -13.73 -10.36
N SER A 196 37.90 -14.50 -9.31
CA SER A 196 37.88 -14.08 -7.90
C SER A 196 39.08 -13.24 -7.47
N THR A 197 40.28 -13.57 -7.95
CA THR A 197 41.53 -12.90 -7.55
C THR A 197 41.60 -11.48 -8.09
N THR A 198 41.14 -11.26 -9.32
CA THR A 198 41.09 -9.93 -9.95
C THR A 198 40.11 -9.03 -9.21
N ILE A 199 38.93 -9.56 -8.89
CA ILE A 199 37.91 -8.86 -8.10
C ILE A 199 38.43 -8.54 -6.70
N MET A 200 39.06 -9.51 -6.03
CA MET A 200 39.64 -9.28 -4.70
C MET A 200 40.75 -8.25 -4.73
N GLN A 201 41.59 -8.24 -5.77
CA GLN A 201 42.62 -7.21 -5.95
C GLN A 201 42.01 -5.82 -6.16
N SER A 202 40.89 -5.70 -6.90
CA SER A 202 40.21 -4.41 -7.08
C SER A 202 39.62 -3.91 -5.75
N LEU A 203 38.97 -4.79 -4.96
CA LEU A 203 38.45 -4.48 -3.64
C LEU A 203 39.56 -4.10 -2.64
N TYR A 204 40.71 -4.77 -2.69
CA TYR A 204 41.86 -4.43 -1.84
C TYR A 204 42.48 -3.08 -2.20
N LYS A 205 42.52 -2.73 -3.50
CA LYS A 205 43.02 -1.44 -4.00
C LYS A 205 42.05 -0.28 -3.74
N ASN A 206 40.75 -0.57 -3.61
CA ASN A 206 39.74 0.43 -3.29
C ASN A 206 40.02 1.09 -1.93
N ARG A 207 39.75 2.41 -1.82
CA ARG A 207 39.87 3.19 -0.58
C ARG A 207 38.91 2.74 0.52
N LYS A 208 37.78 2.13 0.13
CA LYS A 208 36.76 1.68 1.08
C LYS A 208 37.28 0.55 1.98
N PRO A 209 36.89 0.53 3.26
CA PRO A 209 37.20 -0.56 4.16
C PRO A 209 36.78 -1.93 3.60
N LEU A 210 37.61 -2.94 3.86
CA LEU A 210 37.38 -4.32 3.44
C LEU A 210 37.73 -5.27 4.59
N ILE A 211 36.80 -6.17 4.90
CA ILE A 211 36.98 -7.22 5.90
C ILE A 211 36.91 -8.56 5.17
N CYS A 212 38.01 -9.31 5.17
CA CYS A 212 38.09 -10.64 4.56
C CYS A 212 37.93 -11.71 5.65
N ILE A 213 36.96 -12.60 5.44
CA ILE A 213 36.63 -13.69 6.33
C ILE A 213 37.01 -15.01 5.63
N PHE A 214 37.97 -15.73 6.20
CA PHE A 214 38.50 -16.96 5.63
C PHE A 214 37.95 -18.19 6.34
N THR A 215 37.24 -19.05 5.62
CA THR A 215 36.54 -20.19 6.25
C THR A 215 37.49 -21.32 6.65
N GLU A 216 38.65 -21.42 6.01
CA GLU A 216 39.67 -22.44 6.31
C GLU A 216 40.86 -21.92 7.15
N ASP A 217 40.78 -20.68 7.65
CA ASP A 217 41.82 -20.06 8.46
C ASP A 217 41.40 -19.99 9.94
N VAL A 218 42.37 -20.14 10.84
CA VAL A 218 42.20 -20.08 12.30
C VAL A 218 42.62 -18.73 12.88
N SER A 219 43.16 -17.82 12.05
CA SER A 219 43.69 -16.52 12.50
C SER A 219 42.62 -15.67 13.20
N THR A 220 42.98 -15.02 14.32
CA THR A 220 42.15 -13.99 14.96
C THR A 220 42.12 -12.71 14.13
N LEU A 221 41.26 -11.77 14.52
CA LEU A 221 41.19 -10.44 13.92
C LEU A 221 42.58 -9.80 13.80
N SER A 222 42.98 -9.53 12.56
CA SER A 222 44.24 -8.82 12.25
C SER A 222 43.99 -7.73 11.22
N GLU A 223 44.58 -6.56 11.45
CA GLU A 223 44.58 -5.46 10.49
C GLU A 223 45.83 -5.55 9.61
N THR A 224 45.65 -5.84 8.33
CA THR A 224 46.76 -5.98 7.38
C THR A 224 47.28 -4.62 6.89
N ARG A 225 46.36 -3.67 6.75
CA ARG A 225 46.60 -2.27 6.35
C ARG A 225 45.43 -1.46 6.91
N LYS A 226 45.62 -0.14 7.11
CA LYS A 226 44.55 0.77 7.55
C LYS A 226 43.23 0.50 6.81
N GLY A 227 42.20 0.06 7.54
CA GLY A 227 40.86 -0.25 7.01
C GLY A 227 40.73 -1.60 6.29
N LYS A 228 41.73 -2.47 6.35
CA LYS A 228 41.76 -3.80 5.69
C LYS A 228 41.99 -4.89 6.73
N PHE A 229 40.93 -5.60 7.08
CA PHE A 229 40.92 -6.60 8.15
C PHE A 229 40.84 -8.02 7.62
N LYS A 230 41.39 -8.95 8.40
CA LYS A 230 41.34 -10.38 8.16
C LYS A 230 40.84 -11.11 9.42
N ILE A 231 39.92 -12.05 9.23
CA ILE A 231 39.35 -12.91 10.29
C ILE A 231 39.31 -14.35 9.76
N GLY A 232 39.72 -15.32 10.56
CA GLY A 232 39.53 -16.75 10.30
C GLY A 232 38.28 -17.29 10.99
N LEU A 233 37.62 -18.30 10.41
CA LEU A 233 36.44 -18.98 10.98
C LEU A 233 36.71 -20.41 11.46
N LYS A 234 37.79 -21.05 10.98
CA LYS A 234 38.00 -22.49 11.16
C LYS A 234 38.21 -22.82 12.63
N ASP A 235 37.45 -23.79 13.13
CA ASP A 235 37.52 -24.27 14.52
C ASP A 235 37.31 -23.17 15.58
N ARG A 236 36.60 -22.10 15.23
CA ARG A 236 36.29 -20.97 16.13
C ARG A 236 34.82 -20.93 16.49
N ASN A 237 34.53 -20.45 17.71
CA ASN A 237 33.18 -20.21 18.16
C ASN A 237 32.55 -19.04 17.36
N GLN A 238 31.32 -19.24 16.88
CA GLN A 238 30.58 -18.24 16.12
C GLN A 238 30.38 -16.94 16.90
N SER A 239 30.20 -17.00 18.22
CA SER A 239 30.04 -15.81 19.07
C SER A 239 31.29 -14.94 19.06
N ASP A 240 32.47 -15.56 19.23
CA ASP A 240 33.75 -14.84 19.28
C ASP A 240 34.07 -14.19 17.94
N VAL A 241 33.81 -14.90 16.84
CA VAL A 241 33.94 -14.36 15.48
C VAL A 241 32.98 -13.19 15.26
N SER A 242 31.72 -13.30 15.71
CA SER A 242 30.73 -12.25 15.53
C SER A 242 31.12 -10.98 16.27
N GLU A 243 31.69 -11.13 17.48
CA GLU A 243 32.19 -10.01 18.28
C GLU A 243 33.43 -9.35 17.64
N GLU A 244 34.36 -10.13 17.09
CA GLU A 244 35.50 -9.60 16.33
C GLU A 244 35.06 -8.87 15.06
N LEU A 245 34.11 -9.45 14.33
CA LEU A 245 33.56 -8.85 13.12
C LEU A 245 32.84 -7.54 13.44
N ARG A 246 32.06 -7.50 14.53
CA ARG A 246 31.41 -6.28 15.02
C ARG A 246 32.43 -5.20 15.33
N LYS A 247 33.48 -5.51 16.10
CA LYS A 247 34.58 -4.58 16.40
C LYS A 247 35.28 -4.05 15.16
N ALA A 248 35.51 -4.91 14.17
CA ALA A 248 36.12 -4.52 12.90
C ALA A 248 35.21 -3.58 12.11
N ILE A 249 33.90 -3.87 12.04
CA ILE A 249 32.91 -2.99 11.40
C ILE A 249 32.84 -1.65 12.13
N ASP A 250 32.67 -1.63 13.45
CA ASP A 250 32.64 -0.40 14.25
C ASP A 250 33.88 0.46 14.01
N SER A 251 35.07 -0.15 14.02
CA SER A 251 36.33 0.55 13.76
C SER A 251 36.38 1.20 12.38
N CYS A 252 35.71 0.58 11.38
CA CYS A 252 35.60 1.15 10.04
C CYS A 252 34.56 2.27 9.92
N LEU A 253 33.52 2.24 10.78
CA LEU A 253 32.43 3.21 10.77
C LEU A 253 32.74 4.48 11.59
N LEU A 254 33.75 4.43 12.48
CA LEU A 254 34.15 5.58 13.29
C LEU A 254 34.60 6.79 12.43
N PRO A 255 34.31 8.03 12.86
CA PRO A 255 34.55 9.24 12.07
C PRO A 255 36.03 9.62 12.07
N THR A 256 36.84 8.94 11.25
CA THR A 256 38.26 9.28 11.05
C THR A 256 38.59 9.74 9.62
N GLY A 257 37.57 9.95 8.79
CA GLY A 257 37.66 10.56 7.46
C GLY A 257 36.88 9.77 6.39
N SER A 258 35.96 10.45 5.71
CA SER A 258 35.07 9.95 4.64
C SER A 258 34.22 8.71 5.00
N SER A 259 33.33 8.81 5.98
CA SER A 259 32.22 7.85 6.04
C SER A 259 31.29 8.14 4.87
N SER A 260 31.29 7.29 3.85
CA SER A 260 30.28 7.36 2.80
C SER A 260 28.94 6.99 3.44
N THR A 261 28.01 7.93 3.47
CA THR A 261 26.63 7.66 3.88
C THR A 261 25.88 7.05 2.70
N PHE A 262 25.05 6.06 3.01
CA PHE A 262 24.16 5.41 2.05
C PHE A 262 22.75 5.95 2.25
N ARG A 263 22.10 6.25 1.13
CA ARG A 263 20.64 6.42 1.06
C ARG A 263 20.10 5.43 0.07
N LEU A 264 19.02 4.75 0.44
CA LEU A 264 18.42 3.75 -0.43
C LEU A 264 17.87 4.35 -1.73
N GLU A 265 17.41 5.61 -1.73
CA GLU A 265 17.04 6.30 -2.98
C GLU A 265 18.23 6.47 -3.96
N ASP A 266 19.48 6.51 -3.49
CA ASP A 266 20.65 6.68 -4.36
C ASP A 266 20.92 5.44 -5.23
N VAL A 267 20.32 4.27 -4.92
CA VAL A 267 20.35 3.08 -5.80
C VAL A 267 19.82 3.43 -7.20
N SER A 268 18.76 4.24 -7.27
CA SER A 268 18.11 4.64 -8.54
C SER A 268 19.01 5.43 -9.49
N LYS A 269 20.17 5.92 -9.02
CA LYS A 269 21.11 6.70 -9.85
C LYS A 269 22.01 5.83 -10.72
N HIS A 270 22.06 4.52 -10.49
CA HIS A 270 22.84 3.61 -11.31
C HIS A 270 22.10 3.33 -12.62
N SER A 271 22.77 3.58 -13.75
CA SER A 271 22.19 3.43 -15.10
C SER A 271 21.82 2.01 -15.48
N ASP A 272 22.40 1.01 -14.80
CA ASP A 272 22.22 -0.40 -15.09
C ASP A 272 21.05 -1.04 -14.31
N ILE A 273 20.25 -0.21 -13.62
CA ILE A 273 19.14 -0.63 -12.77
C ILE A 273 17.85 -0.06 -13.33
N ARG A 274 16.83 -0.91 -13.36
CA ARG A 274 15.46 -0.58 -13.69
C ARG A 274 14.71 -0.18 -12.43
N VAL A 275 14.03 0.97 -12.41
CA VAL A 275 13.35 1.49 -11.21
C VAL A 275 11.85 1.40 -11.42
N ASP A 276 11.16 0.65 -10.55
CA ASP A 276 9.74 0.37 -10.69
C ASP A 276 8.85 1.62 -10.82
N GLU A 277 9.16 2.69 -10.08
CA GLU A 277 8.45 3.97 -10.14
C GLU A 277 8.64 4.74 -11.46
N ASP A 278 9.71 4.48 -12.19
CA ASP A 278 10.05 5.23 -13.41
C ASP A 278 9.58 4.52 -14.69
N ASP A 279 9.42 3.19 -14.65
CA ASP A 279 8.94 2.40 -15.80
C ASP A 279 7.44 2.18 -15.84
N ASP A 280 6.75 2.29 -14.69
CA ASP A 280 5.30 2.16 -14.64
C ASP A 280 4.62 3.48 -15.05
N ASP A 281 3.93 3.46 -16.19
CA ASP A 281 3.34 4.66 -16.79
C ASP A 281 2.27 5.29 -15.89
N ASP A 282 1.47 4.46 -15.22
CA ASP A 282 0.42 4.91 -14.29
C ASP A 282 1.04 5.55 -13.03
N CYS A 283 2.09 4.95 -12.48
CA CYS A 283 2.86 5.50 -11.35
C CYS A 283 3.47 6.85 -11.71
N ARG A 284 4.10 6.96 -12.89
CA ARG A 284 4.70 8.20 -13.38
C ARG A 284 3.65 9.30 -13.54
N LYS A 285 2.52 9.01 -14.21
CA LYS A 285 1.40 9.96 -14.35
C LYS A 285 0.86 10.40 -12.99
N GLY A 286 0.68 9.45 -12.06
CA GLY A 286 0.23 9.73 -10.70
C GLY A 286 1.21 10.65 -9.93
N LYS A 287 2.51 10.36 -10.03
CA LYS A 287 3.59 11.16 -9.42
C LYS A 287 3.64 12.58 -9.99
N GLU A 288 3.55 12.73 -11.32
CA GLU A 288 3.51 14.03 -11.99
C GLU A 288 2.27 14.85 -11.56
N ALA A 289 1.08 14.24 -11.54
CA ALA A 289 -0.15 14.89 -11.10
C ALA A 289 -0.06 15.34 -9.63
N ALA A 290 0.49 14.49 -8.75
CA ALA A 290 0.72 14.84 -7.35
C ALA A 290 1.74 15.98 -7.20
N GLN A 291 2.83 15.98 -7.97
CA GLN A 291 3.82 17.05 -7.96
C GLN A 291 3.23 18.38 -8.46
N GLN A 292 2.42 18.35 -9.52
CA GLN A 292 1.70 19.52 -10.01
C GLN A 292 0.79 20.09 -8.92
N MET A 293 0.00 19.25 -8.25
CA MET A 293 -0.82 19.66 -7.11
C MET A 293 0.03 20.32 -6.00
N MET A 294 1.11 19.67 -5.57
CA MET A 294 1.98 20.19 -4.52
C MET A 294 2.64 21.51 -4.93
N SER A 295 2.90 21.71 -6.22
CA SER A 295 3.45 22.97 -6.73
C SER A 295 2.44 24.12 -6.65
N LEU A 296 1.14 23.83 -6.81
CA LEU A 296 0.07 24.83 -6.64
C LEU A 296 -0.02 25.25 -5.17
N LEU A 297 0.02 24.28 -4.25
CA LEU A 297 -0.01 24.55 -2.81
C LEU A 297 1.17 25.40 -2.33
N LYS A 298 2.36 25.21 -2.90
CA LYS A 298 3.56 25.99 -2.53
C LYS A 298 3.52 27.46 -2.99
N LYS A 299 2.67 27.79 -3.96
CA LYS A 299 2.60 29.15 -4.55
C LYS A 299 1.61 30.06 -3.81
N VAL A 300 0.75 29.49 -2.98
CA VAL A 300 -0.30 30.20 -2.24
C VAL A 300 0.10 30.27 -0.77
N ASP A 301 -0.15 31.40 -0.11
CA ASP A 301 0.09 31.51 1.33
C ASP A 301 -0.81 30.52 2.09
N LEU A 302 -0.27 29.86 3.12
CA LEU A 302 -0.97 28.84 3.90
C LEU A 302 -2.31 29.33 4.47
N THR A 303 -2.39 30.62 4.77
CA THR A 303 -3.59 31.33 5.25
C THR A 303 -4.66 31.47 4.18
N GLU A 304 -4.26 31.62 2.91
CA GLU A 304 -5.13 31.87 1.76
C GLU A 304 -5.46 30.59 0.96
N ILE A 305 -4.77 29.46 1.22
CA ILE A 305 -4.99 28.18 0.53
C ILE A 305 -6.47 27.76 0.59
N LYS A 306 -7.11 27.86 1.76
CA LYS A 306 -8.51 27.45 1.90
C LYS A 306 -9.44 28.36 1.12
N GLU A 307 -9.22 29.67 1.16
CA GLU A 307 -10.11 30.63 0.49
C GLU A 307 -9.94 30.61 -1.04
N SER A 308 -8.73 30.35 -1.54
CA SER A 308 -8.42 30.37 -2.97
C SER A 308 -8.59 29.02 -3.67
N LEU A 309 -8.14 27.92 -3.04
CA LEU A 309 -8.16 26.58 -3.64
C LEU A 309 -9.34 25.72 -3.17
N LEU A 310 -9.94 26.05 -2.03
CA LEU A 310 -11.09 25.35 -1.46
C LEU A 310 -12.18 26.35 -1.02
N PRO A 311 -12.62 27.28 -1.90
CA PRO A 311 -13.40 28.48 -1.54
C PRO A 311 -14.66 28.17 -0.72
N HIS A 312 -15.23 26.99 -0.92
CA HIS A 312 -16.45 26.56 -0.26
C HIS A 312 -16.21 25.81 1.07
N GLN A 313 -14.98 25.33 1.36
CA GLN A 313 -14.56 24.83 2.68
C GLN A 313 -14.09 25.95 3.63
N GLY A 314 -14.20 27.21 3.20
CA GLY A 314 -13.95 28.39 4.00
C GLY A 314 -15.21 28.88 4.71
N LYS A 315 -15.66 30.09 4.34
CA LYS A 315 -16.72 30.82 5.05
C LYS A 315 -18.07 30.11 5.04
N LEU A 316 -18.48 29.53 3.92
CA LEU A 316 -19.78 28.85 3.78
C LEU A 316 -19.88 27.63 4.70
N TRP A 317 -18.85 26.78 4.72
CA TRP A 317 -18.78 25.64 5.63
C TRP A 317 -18.78 26.07 7.10
N HIS A 318 -18.05 27.13 7.45
CA HIS A 318 -18.07 27.67 8.81
C HIS A 318 -19.45 28.21 9.22
N GLN A 319 -20.13 28.93 8.33
CA GLN A 319 -21.49 29.42 8.55
C GLN A 319 -22.48 28.27 8.72
N TRP A 320 -22.35 27.22 7.90
CA TRP A 320 -23.17 26.02 8.00
C TRP A 320 -22.98 25.32 9.34
N CYS A 321 -21.74 25.05 9.74
CA CYS A 321 -21.45 24.42 11.03
C CYS A 321 -21.98 25.25 12.21
N GLN A 322 -21.87 26.59 12.15
CA GLN A 322 -22.39 27.46 13.19
C GLN A 322 -23.92 27.43 13.26
N LYS A 323 -24.60 27.55 12.11
CA LYS A 323 -26.06 27.51 12.03
C LYS A 323 -26.63 26.16 12.41
N ASN A 324 -26.03 25.07 11.96
CA ASN A 324 -26.42 23.72 12.35
C ASN A 324 -26.32 23.54 13.89
N LYS A 325 -25.28 24.10 14.51
CA LYS A 325 -25.13 24.09 15.97
C LYS A 325 -26.18 24.93 16.69
N GLU A 326 -26.64 26.03 16.08
CA GLU A 326 -27.72 26.89 16.62
C GLU A 326 -29.08 26.19 16.51
N LEU A 327 -29.38 25.53 15.38
CA LEU A 327 -30.60 24.74 15.14
C LEU A 327 -30.80 23.61 16.16
N HIS A 328 -29.72 22.95 16.57
CA HIS A 328 -29.76 21.86 17.54
C HIS A 328 -29.56 22.31 19.01
N ARG A 329 -29.61 23.62 19.30
CA ARG A 329 -29.48 24.13 20.67
C ARG A 329 -30.83 24.05 21.42
N PRO A 330 -30.91 23.41 22.61
CA PRO A 330 -32.18 23.13 23.30
C PRO A 330 -33.01 24.35 23.80
N GLN A 331 -32.58 25.60 23.56
CA GLN A 331 -33.09 26.79 24.26
C GLN A 331 -33.52 27.96 23.35
N ALA A 332 -33.65 27.78 22.04
CA ALA A 332 -34.10 28.88 21.17
C ALA A 332 -35.63 29.06 21.16
N ASP A 333 -36.10 30.31 21.21
CA ASP A 333 -37.51 30.71 21.08
C ASP A 333 -38.04 30.35 19.68
N ASP A 334 -39.34 30.03 19.57
CA ASP A 334 -39.93 29.46 18.34
C ASP A 334 -39.79 30.36 17.10
N ILE A 335 -39.76 31.68 17.27
CA ILE A 335 -39.58 32.66 16.18
C ILE A 335 -38.12 32.72 15.69
N GLU A 336 -37.14 32.60 16.60
CA GLU A 336 -35.72 32.54 16.22
C GLU A 336 -35.40 31.22 15.53
N LYS A 337 -36.08 30.13 15.89
CA LYS A 337 -35.99 28.84 15.20
C LYS A 337 -36.50 28.91 13.76
N GLU A 338 -37.64 29.56 13.49
CA GLU A 338 -38.18 29.70 12.12
C GLU A 338 -37.26 30.52 11.20
N LEU A 339 -36.72 31.65 11.69
CA LEU A 339 -35.78 32.49 10.91
C LEU A 339 -34.44 31.78 10.66
N THR A 340 -33.95 31.01 11.63
CA THR A 340 -32.72 30.21 11.47
C THR A 340 -32.92 28.98 10.59
N HIS A 341 -34.14 28.43 10.52
CA HIS A 341 -34.53 27.38 9.58
C HIS A 341 -34.41 27.87 8.13
N HIS A 342 -35.09 28.98 7.79
CA HIS A 342 -35.10 29.49 6.41
C HIS A 342 -33.71 29.92 5.91
N GLU A 343 -32.85 30.46 6.78
CA GLU A 343 -31.44 30.74 6.44
C GLU A 343 -30.60 29.45 6.29
N GLY A 344 -30.87 28.44 7.11
CA GLY A 344 -30.24 27.12 7.02
C GLY A 344 -30.59 26.41 5.72
N ASP A 345 -31.86 26.44 5.30
CA ASP A 345 -32.34 25.79 4.09
C ASP A 345 -31.67 26.38 2.83
N ARG A 346 -31.58 27.71 2.78
CA ARG A 346 -30.87 28.42 1.69
C ARG A 346 -29.38 28.07 1.66
N LEU A 347 -28.74 27.99 2.82
CA LEU A 347 -27.31 27.66 2.90
C LEU A 347 -27.05 26.20 2.50
N ALA A 348 -27.92 25.26 2.87
CA ALA A 348 -27.87 23.88 2.43
C ALA A 348 -28.02 23.76 0.90
N ALA A 349 -28.95 24.52 0.32
CA ALA A 349 -29.12 24.60 -1.14
C ALA A 349 -27.86 25.16 -1.83
N GLU A 350 -27.28 26.25 -1.33
CA GLU A 350 -26.02 26.81 -1.85
C GLU A 350 -24.85 25.81 -1.75
N MET A 351 -24.79 25.04 -0.67
CA MET A 351 -23.81 23.96 -0.49
C MET A 351 -24.00 22.84 -1.49
N MET A 352 -25.23 22.38 -1.73
CA MET A 352 -25.53 21.36 -2.73
C MET A 352 -25.17 21.82 -4.16
N ILE A 353 -25.47 23.08 -4.52
CA ILE A 353 -25.08 23.67 -5.82
C ILE A 353 -23.55 23.73 -5.96
N SER A 354 -22.86 23.97 -4.85
CA SER A 354 -21.39 24.00 -4.78
C SER A 354 -20.74 22.61 -4.75
N GLY A 355 -21.53 21.53 -4.81
CA GLY A 355 -21.05 20.14 -4.87
C GLY A 355 -20.69 19.53 -3.52
N PHE A 356 -21.22 20.07 -2.40
CA PHE A 356 -21.00 19.49 -1.08
C PHE A 356 -21.95 18.32 -0.83
N PRO A 357 -21.47 17.23 -0.19
CA PRO A 357 -22.38 16.23 0.34
C PRO A 357 -23.29 16.87 1.40
N LEU A 358 -24.56 16.54 1.31
CA LEU A 358 -25.55 16.85 2.33
C LEU A 358 -26.15 15.54 2.81
N GLU A 359 -26.09 15.30 4.11
CA GLU A 359 -26.71 14.14 4.73
C GLU A 359 -28.22 14.36 4.79
N LEU A 360 -28.98 13.51 4.09
CA LEU A 360 -30.44 13.64 3.97
C LEU A 360 -31.19 12.76 4.98
N MET A 361 -30.50 11.85 5.67
CA MET A 361 -31.08 10.91 6.61
C MET A 361 -30.04 10.53 7.66
N ASP A 362 -30.46 10.54 8.93
CA ASP A 362 -29.66 10.03 10.04
C ASP A 362 -29.74 8.49 10.05
N GLY A 363 -28.60 7.83 9.83
CA GLY A 363 -28.47 6.37 9.77
C GLY A 363 -28.76 5.64 11.08
N ASP A 364 -28.59 6.29 12.24
CA ASP A 364 -28.77 5.67 13.55
C ASP A 364 -30.25 5.63 13.99
N VAL A 365 -31.04 6.61 13.52
CA VAL A 365 -32.42 6.83 13.96
C VAL A 365 -33.46 6.64 12.85
N ALA A 366 -33.03 6.35 11.61
CA ALA A 366 -33.92 6.17 10.45
C ALA A 366 -34.84 7.38 10.21
N TYR A 367 -34.42 8.56 10.68
CA TYR A 367 -35.24 9.76 10.64
C TYR A 367 -34.91 10.56 9.40
N VAL A 368 -35.93 10.76 8.56
CA VAL A 368 -35.87 11.61 7.37
C VAL A 368 -36.65 12.89 7.70
N PRO A 369 -35.98 14.05 7.85
CA PRO A 369 -36.65 15.32 8.11
C PRO A 369 -37.32 15.85 6.84
N GLN A 370 -38.50 15.32 6.50
CA GLN A 370 -39.20 15.60 5.24
C GLN A 370 -39.44 17.09 4.99
N ASP A 371 -39.87 17.83 6.02
CA ASP A 371 -40.14 19.27 5.91
C ASP A 371 -38.87 20.06 5.55
N TRP A 372 -37.74 19.71 6.18
CA TRP A 372 -36.44 20.34 5.92
C TRP A 372 -35.92 20.00 4.52
N ILE A 373 -35.99 18.73 4.11
CA ILE A 373 -35.59 18.31 2.76
C ILE A 373 -36.43 19.04 1.70
N SER A 374 -37.75 19.16 1.93
CA SER A 374 -38.62 19.90 1.03
C SER A 374 -38.22 21.37 0.93
N ALA A 375 -37.90 22.01 2.06
CA ALA A 375 -37.46 23.41 2.08
C ALA A 375 -36.13 23.61 1.34
N VAL A 376 -35.15 22.71 1.52
CA VAL A 376 -33.88 22.75 0.78
C VAL A 376 -34.10 22.56 -0.72
N LEU A 377 -34.95 21.60 -1.12
CA LEU A 377 -35.28 21.36 -2.52
C LEU A 377 -36.04 22.56 -3.13
N ASP A 378 -36.92 23.22 -2.38
CA ASP A 378 -37.61 24.42 -2.83
C ASP A 378 -36.62 25.58 -3.05
N GLU A 379 -35.65 25.78 -2.15
CA GLU A 379 -34.57 26.75 -2.34
C GLU A 379 -33.67 26.41 -3.53
N LEU A 380 -33.38 25.13 -3.76
CA LEU A 380 -32.67 24.67 -4.96
C LEU A 380 -33.44 24.98 -6.24
N ILE A 381 -34.74 24.69 -6.28
CA ILE A 381 -35.60 24.97 -7.43
C ILE A 381 -35.68 26.48 -7.69
N LYS A 382 -35.83 27.30 -6.64
CA LYS A 382 -35.82 28.77 -6.75
C LYS A 382 -34.50 29.28 -7.31
N THR A 383 -33.38 28.71 -6.89
CA THR A 383 -32.03 29.17 -7.25
C THR A 383 -31.60 28.71 -8.65
N LEU A 384 -31.84 27.43 -8.98
CA LEU A 384 -31.41 26.82 -10.24
C LEU A 384 -32.40 27.06 -11.39
N GLY A 385 -33.66 27.33 -11.08
CA GLY A 385 -34.74 27.46 -12.05
C GLY A 385 -35.16 26.11 -12.63
N ASN A 386 -35.75 26.10 -13.83
CA ASN A 386 -36.27 24.88 -14.45
C ASN A 386 -35.16 24.09 -15.16
N GLN A 387 -34.37 23.36 -14.38
CA GLN A 387 -33.26 22.53 -14.84
C GLN A 387 -33.66 21.05 -14.87
N ARG A 388 -33.07 20.29 -15.79
CA ARG A 388 -33.24 18.84 -15.82
C ARG A 388 -32.19 18.20 -14.94
N VAL A 389 -32.62 17.56 -13.86
CA VAL A 389 -31.75 16.87 -12.91
C VAL A 389 -31.81 15.37 -13.19
N PHE A 390 -30.65 14.73 -13.31
CA PHE A 390 -30.53 13.27 -13.35
C PHE A 390 -30.08 12.74 -12.00
N VAL A 391 -30.90 11.93 -11.34
CA VAL A 391 -30.61 11.38 -10.02
C VAL A 391 -29.94 10.01 -10.16
N LEU A 392 -28.73 9.88 -9.63
CA LEU A 392 -27.97 8.64 -9.61
C LEU A 392 -27.75 8.20 -8.17
N THR A 393 -28.15 6.98 -7.84
CA THR A 393 -27.94 6.40 -6.50
C THR A 393 -26.98 5.22 -6.54
N GLY A 394 -26.18 5.03 -5.49
CA GLY A 394 -25.25 3.89 -5.39
C GLY A 394 -24.44 3.88 -4.11
N LYS A 395 -23.64 2.82 -3.92
CA LYS A 395 -22.68 2.73 -2.80
C LYS A 395 -21.49 3.67 -3.04
N SER A 396 -21.02 4.31 -1.97
CA SER A 396 -19.87 5.22 -1.92
C SER A 396 -18.66 4.75 -2.74
N THR A 397 -18.22 3.50 -2.60
CA THR A 397 -17.06 2.95 -3.32
C THR A 397 -17.18 3.08 -4.85
N MET A 398 -18.38 2.83 -5.40
CA MET A 398 -18.59 2.86 -6.85
C MET A 398 -18.84 4.27 -7.36
N LEU A 399 -19.58 5.08 -6.60
CA LEU A 399 -19.78 6.50 -6.93
C LEU A 399 -18.45 7.27 -6.89
N ASN A 400 -17.58 6.97 -5.94
CA ASN A 400 -16.24 7.55 -5.85
C ASN A 400 -15.37 7.19 -7.05
N ALA A 401 -15.45 5.94 -7.53
CA ALA A 401 -14.73 5.50 -8.72
C ALA A 401 -15.27 6.16 -10.02
N MET A 402 -16.58 6.35 -10.14
CA MET A 402 -17.22 6.90 -11.34
C MET A 402 -17.03 8.40 -11.49
N PHE A 403 -17.08 9.16 -10.40
CA PHE A 403 -17.07 10.63 -10.44
C PHE A 403 -15.79 11.23 -9.86
N GLY A 404 -14.83 10.40 -9.43
CA GLY A 404 -13.63 10.89 -8.72
C GLY A 404 -13.97 11.59 -7.41
N LEU A 405 -15.14 11.30 -6.83
CA LEU A 405 -15.65 11.88 -5.58
C LEU A 405 -14.86 11.33 -4.37
N GLN A 406 -13.57 11.60 -4.28
CA GLN A 406 -13.04 11.80 -2.93
C GLN A 406 -13.68 13.09 -2.45
N PHE A 407 -14.41 13.04 -1.33
CA PHE A 407 -14.82 14.27 -0.65
C PHE A 407 -13.56 15.14 -0.48
N ALA A 408 -13.51 16.22 -1.28
CA ALA A 408 -12.35 16.94 -1.78
C ALA A 408 -11.50 16.26 -2.88
N ARG A 409 -11.88 16.47 -4.16
CA ARG A 409 -11.08 17.11 -5.26
C ARG A 409 -11.86 17.11 -6.58
N SER A 410 -11.89 18.25 -7.26
CA SER A 410 -12.67 18.49 -8.49
C SER A 410 -12.14 17.74 -9.71
N CYS A 411 -13.00 16.99 -10.40
CA CYS A 411 -12.74 16.46 -11.74
C CYS A 411 -13.78 17.04 -12.72
N HIS A 412 -13.32 17.73 -13.77
CA HIS A 412 -14.16 18.09 -14.91
C HIS A 412 -14.10 16.94 -15.92
N ALA A 413 -15.18 16.16 -16.04
CA ALA A 413 -15.34 15.21 -17.13
C ALA A 413 -16.07 15.92 -18.29
N SER A 414 -15.38 16.03 -19.43
CA SER A 414 -15.94 16.56 -20.67
C SER A 414 -16.53 15.44 -21.54
N ASP A 415 -17.73 15.71 -22.03
CA ASP A 415 -18.25 15.37 -23.36
C ASP A 415 -18.74 13.93 -23.62
N GLN A 416 -20.05 13.71 -23.40
CA GLN A 416 -20.97 13.06 -24.34
C GLN A 416 -22.38 13.63 -24.12
N SER A 417 -23.22 13.66 -25.15
CA SER A 417 -24.56 14.27 -25.19
C SER A 417 -25.53 13.73 -24.13
N VAL A 418 -25.47 14.25 -22.91
CA VAL A 418 -26.44 13.96 -21.85
C VAL A 418 -27.50 15.06 -21.80
N ASN A 419 -28.77 14.64 -21.80
CA ASN A 419 -29.94 15.51 -21.90
C ASN A 419 -30.38 16.06 -20.53
N PHE A 420 -29.43 16.40 -19.67
CA PHE A 420 -29.66 16.92 -18.32
C PHE A 420 -28.62 17.97 -17.97
N ASP A 421 -29.00 18.89 -17.09
CA ASP A 421 -28.23 20.09 -16.76
C ASP A 421 -27.47 19.90 -15.43
N TYR A 422 -27.97 19.03 -14.54
CA TYR A 422 -27.32 18.63 -13.28
C TYR A 422 -27.42 17.12 -13.05
N ILE A 423 -26.44 16.55 -12.34
CA ILE A 423 -26.52 15.21 -11.76
C ILE A 423 -26.62 15.35 -10.25
N LEU A 424 -27.68 14.79 -9.67
CA LEU A 424 -27.78 14.62 -8.22
C LEU A 424 -27.27 13.22 -7.86
N VAL A 425 -26.12 13.16 -7.21
CA VAL A 425 -25.55 11.89 -6.73
C VAL A 425 -26.01 11.66 -5.30
N VAL A 426 -26.70 10.56 -5.07
CA VAL A 426 -27.17 10.14 -3.76
C VAL A 426 -26.37 8.92 -3.33
N ASP A 427 -25.44 9.16 -2.41
CA ASP A 427 -24.70 8.09 -1.75
C ASP A 427 -25.61 7.42 -0.73
N THR A 428 -25.68 6.09 -0.79
CA THR A 428 -26.44 5.28 0.16
C THR A 428 -25.47 4.54 1.03
N GLU A 429 -25.49 4.82 2.33
CA GLU A 429 -24.86 3.93 3.30
C GLU A 429 -25.55 2.56 3.23
N GLY A 430 -24.75 1.49 3.26
CA GLY A 430 -25.16 0.17 2.76
C GLY A 430 -26.48 -0.34 3.34
N LEU A 431 -27.35 -0.87 2.48
CA LEU A 431 -28.45 -1.75 2.91
C LEU A 431 -27.84 -2.86 3.78
N ARG A 432 -28.15 -2.83 5.08
CA ARG A 432 -27.55 -3.61 6.17
C ARG A 432 -26.04 -3.40 6.42
N ALA A 433 -25.68 -2.25 6.99
CA ALA A 433 -24.50 -2.21 7.86
C ALA A 433 -24.66 -3.26 8.98
N LEU A 434 -23.66 -4.12 9.17
CA LEU A 434 -23.62 -5.18 10.19
C LEU A 434 -23.53 -4.57 11.60
N GLU A 435 -24.66 -4.06 12.11
CA GLU A 435 -24.78 -3.69 13.52
C GLU A 435 -25.42 -4.82 14.34
N PRO A 436 -24.77 -5.29 15.41
CA PRO A 436 -25.27 -6.38 16.23
C PRO A 436 -26.30 -5.87 17.24
N ALA A 437 -27.53 -5.60 16.82
CA ALA A 437 -28.78 -5.79 17.58
C ALA A 437 -29.92 -4.92 17.05
N ARG A 438 -30.88 -5.52 16.32
CA ARG A 438 -32.33 -5.31 16.49
C ARG A 438 -33.11 -6.17 15.50
N ARG A 439 -34.16 -6.87 15.97
CA ARG A 439 -35.04 -7.74 15.17
C ARG A 439 -35.94 -6.98 14.15
N SER A 440 -35.68 -5.71 13.86
CA SER A 440 -36.50 -4.82 13.00
C SER A 440 -35.82 -4.34 11.70
N THR A 441 -34.66 -4.89 11.34
CA THR A 441 -33.84 -4.43 10.20
C THR A 441 -34.50 -4.56 8.83
N ARG A 442 -35.20 -5.67 8.55
CA ARG A 442 -35.77 -5.94 7.21
C ARG A 442 -36.80 -4.91 6.74
N HIS A 443 -37.67 -4.43 7.61
CA HIS A 443 -38.68 -3.45 7.20
C HIS A 443 -38.04 -2.10 6.88
N HIS A 444 -37.05 -1.72 7.69
CA HIS A 444 -36.30 -0.48 7.55
C HIS A 444 -35.43 -0.48 6.28
N ASP A 445 -34.71 -1.57 6.01
CA ASP A 445 -33.95 -1.77 4.76
C ASP A 445 -34.86 -1.64 3.53
N ASN A 446 -36.09 -2.15 3.62
CA ASN A 446 -37.05 -2.10 2.52
C ASN A 446 -37.64 -0.70 2.30
N GLU A 447 -37.81 0.09 3.36
CA GLU A 447 -38.24 1.50 3.25
C GLU A 447 -37.12 2.36 2.65
N LEU A 448 -35.89 2.17 3.11
CA LEU A 448 -34.71 2.85 2.56
C LEU A 448 -34.49 2.47 1.08
N ALA A 449 -34.56 1.18 0.76
CA ALA A 449 -34.49 0.71 -0.63
C ALA A 449 -35.61 1.31 -1.48
N THR A 450 -36.83 1.45 -0.94
CA THR A 450 -37.94 2.09 -1.65
C THR A 450 -37.67 3.58 -1.88
N PHE A 451 -37.17 4.31 -0.89
CA PHE A 451 -36.84 5.72 -1.03
C PHE A 451 -35.74 5.95 -2.08
N VAL A 452 -34.63 5.21 -1.95
CA VAL A 452 -33.46 5.31 -2.83
C VAL A 452 -33.80 4.93 -4.27
N VAL A 453 -34.43 3.77 -4.49
CA VAL A 453 -34.77 3.30 -5.84
C VAL A 453 -35.85 4.19 -6.47
N GLY A 454 -36.72 4.79 -5.67
CA GLY A 454 -37.82 5.62 -6.16
C GLY A 454 -37.39 7.01 -6.59
N LEU A 455 -36.37 7.57 -5.92
CA LEU A 455 -35.78 8.86 -6.26
C LEU A 455 -34.86 8.79 -7.48
N ALA A 456 -34.22 7.66 -7.74
CA ALA A 456 -33.19 7.54 -8.75
C ALA A 456 -33.76 7.45 -10.18
N ASN A 457 -33.13 8.16 -11.12
CA ASN A 457 -33.25 7.84 -12.54
C ASN A 457 -32.42 6.60 -12.89
N LEU A 458 -31.33 6.35 -12.16
CA LEU A 458 -30.51 5.14 -12.24
C LEU A 458 -30.03 4.74 -10.84
N THR A 459 -30.22 3.48 -10.47
CA THR A 459 -29.69 2.91 -9.22
C THR A 459 -28.62 1.88 -9.54
N LEU A 460 -27.46 2.06 -8.90
CA LEU A 460 -26.29 1.22 -9.06
C LEU A 460 -26.18 0.26 -7.88
N ILE A 461 -26.36 -1.04 -8.14
CA ILE A 461 -26.31 -2.10 -7.13
C ILE A 461 -24.97 -2.82 -7.23
N ASN A 462 -24.12 -2.68 -6.20
CA ASN A 462 -22.86 -3.42 -6.13
C ASN A 462 -23.10 -4.81 -5.53
N ILE A 463 -22.84 -5.84 -6.34
CA ILE A 463 -22.98 -7.27 -6.00
C ILE A 463 -21.62 -7.98 -5.84
N TYR A 464 -20.50 -7.29 -6.10
CA TYR A 464 -19.19 -7.92 -6.11
C TYR A 464 -18.68 -8.18 -4.68
N GLY A 465 -18.41 -9.45 -4.36
CA GLY A 465 -17.91 -9.89 -3.05
C GLY A 465 -18.97 -10.27 -2.03
N GLU A 466 -20.26 -10.19 -2.37
CA GLU A 466 -21.39 -10.58 -1.51
C GLU A 466 -21.67 -12.10 -1.64
N SER A 467 -22.13 -12.75 -0.58
CA SER A 467 -22.53 -14.17 -0.61
C SER A 467 -23.84 -14.37 -1.39
N PRO A 468 -24.13 -15.59 -1.92
CA PRO A 468 -25.39 -15.86 -2.61
C PRO A 468 -26.66 -15.55 -1.81
N ALA A 469 -26.62 -15.75 -0.49
CA ALA A 469 -27.73 -15.41 0.41
C ALA A 469 -27.93 -13.89 0.55
N GLU A 470 -26.84 -13.12 0.61
CA GLU A 470 -26.88 -11.66 0.66
C GLU A 470 -27.36 -11.07 -0.67
N MET A 471 -26.93 -11.64 -1.80
CA MET A 471 -27.43 -11.26 -3.13
C MET A 471 -28.94 -11.48 -3.27
N GLN A 472 -29.46 -12.60 -2.77
CA GLN A 472 -30.90 -12.89 -2.79
C GLN A 472 -31.69 -11.90 -1.93
N ASP A 473 -31.19 -11.57 -0.73
CA ASP A 473 -31.80 -10.58 0.16
C ASP A 473 -31.81 -9.17 -0.48
N ILE A 474 -30.71 -8.73 -1.13
CA ILE A 474 -30.64 -7.43 -1.84
C ILE A 474 -31.65 -7.36 -2.97
N LEU A 475 -31.72 -8.41 -3.80
CA LEU A 475 -32.67 -8.48 -4.91
C LEU A 475 -34.12 -8.49 -4.42
N GLN A 476 -34.42 -9.16 -3.31
CA GLN A 476 -35.74 -9.14 -2.69
C GLN A 476 -36.13 -7.74 -2.21
N SER A 477 -35.22 -6.98 -1.59
CA SER A 477 -35.49 -5.60 -1.17
C SER A 477 -35.79 -4.68 -2.36
N VAL A 478 -35.06 -4.84 -3.46
CA VAL A 478 -35.28 -4.08 -4.70
C VAL A 478 -36.62 -4.44 -5.35
N VAL A 479 -36.95 -5.73 -5.45
CA VAL A 479 -38.25 -6.18 -5.96
C VAL A 479 -39.40 -5.64 -5.08
N GLN A 480 -39.24 -5.68 -3.76
CA GLN A 480 -40.23 -5.15 -2.83
C GLN A 480 -40.39 -3.63 -2.97
N ALA A 481 -39.30 -2.89 -3.19
CA ALA A 481 -39.33 -1.46 -3.48
C ALA A 481 -40.17 -1.18 -4.74
N PHE A 482 -39.93 -1.89 -5.85
CA PHE A 482 -40.72 -1.76 -7.07
C PHE A 482 -42.21 -2.10 -6.87
N LEU A 483 -42.52 -3.14 -6.08
CA LEU A 483 -43.90 -3.52 -5.77
C LEU A 483 -44.61 -2.48 -4.89
N ARG A 484 -43.91 -1.87 -3.92
CA ARG A 484 -44.44 -0.78 -3.09
C ARG A 484 -44.69 0.49 -3.92
N MET A 485 -43.77 0.83 -4.82
CA MET A 485 -43.98 1.92 -5.78
C MET A 485 -45.17 1.66 -6.70
N LYS A 486 -45.34 0.42 -7.18
CA LYS A 486 -46.48 0.03 -8.04
C LYS A 486 -47.83 0.23 -7.35
N LYS A 487 -47.91 0.04 -6.02
CA LYS A 487 -49.12 0.29 -5.21
C LYS A 487 -49.45 1.77 -5.07
N ASN A 488 -48.44 2.65 -4.98
CA ASN A 488 -48.64 4.10 -4.88
C ASN A 488 -48.82 4.78 -6.24
N VAL A 489 -48.26 4.20 -7.32
CA VAL A 489 -48.39 4.71 -8.70
C VAL A 489 -49.69 4.25 -9.38
N SER A 490 -50.35 3.18 -8.91
CA SER A 490 -51.65 2.76 -9.45
C SER A 490 -52.79 3.76 -9.24
N ASP A 491 -52.62 4.77 -8.37
CA ASP A 491 -53.57 5.88 -8.19
C ASP A 491 -53.28 7.10 -9.07
N ILE A 492 -52.14 7.15 -9.79
CA ILE A 492 -51.74 8.31 -10.61
C ILE A 492 -51.23 7.85 -11.98
N THR A 493 -52.15 7.87 -12.96
CA THR A 493 -51.96 7.94 -14.44
C THR A 493 -51.58 6.69 -15.28
N ALA A 494 -52.60 6.25 -16.04
CA ALA A 494 -52.72 5.80 -17.45
C ALA A 494 -51.59 5.06 -18.22
N LYS A 495 -52.06 3.97 -18.86
CA LYS A 495 -51.55 3.08 -19.94
C LYS A 495 -50.83 3.77 -21.12
N GLU A 496 -49.83 3.10 -21.74
CA GLU A 496 -50.06 2.16 -22.86
C GLU A 496 -48.79 1.73 -23.66
N LYS A 497 -47.59 2.26 -23.41
CA LYS A 497 -46.40 1.96 -24.27
C LYS A 497 -45.42 0.89 -23.80
N ASN A 498 -45.61 0.27 -22.64
CA ASN A 498 -44.62 -0.66 -22.07
C ASN A 498 -45.17 -2.07 -21.84
N MET A 499 -46.14 -2.52 -22.65
CA MET A 499 -46.74 -3.86 -22.48
C MET A 499 -45.75 -4.99 -22.78
N GLU A 500 -44.90 -4.86 -23.80
CA GLU A 500 -43.97 -5.93 -24.19
C GLU A 500 -42.77 -6.05 -23.24
N GLY A 501 -42.20 -4.92 -22.81
CA GLY A 501 -41.14 -4.91 -21.78
C GLY A 501 -41.65 -5.40 -20.42
N ARG A 502 -42.92 -5.09 -20.08
CA ARG A 502 -43.58 -5.63 -18.88
C ARG A 502 -43.86 -7.13 -18.98
N ARG A 503 -44.21 -7.64 -20.16
CA ARG A 503 -44.43 -9.08 -20.39
C ARG A 503 -43.13 -9.87 -20.29
N GLN A 504 -42.06 -9.38 -20.91
CA GLN A 504 -40.74 -10.02 -20.87
C GLN A 504 -40.15 -10.05 -19.45
N LEU A 505 -40.24 -8.95 -18.71
CA LEU A 505 -39.76 -8.91 -17.32
C LEU A 505 -40.58 -9.83 -16.40
N GLN A 506 -41.90 -9.90 -16.60
CA GLN A 506 -42.77 -10.81 -15.85
C GLN A 506 -42.43 -12.28 -16.16
N GLU A 507 -42.22 -12.62 -17.44
CA GLU A 507 -41.83 -13.98 -17.87
C GLU A 507 -40.47 -14.39 -17.29
N THR A 508 -39.48 -13.49 -17.28
CA THR A 508 -38.16 -13.76 -16.68
C THR A 508 -38.24 -13.93 -15.16
N LEU A 509 -39.05 -13.13 -14.47
CA LEU A 509 -39.23 -13.26 -13.01
C LEU A 509 -39.99 -14.53 -12.64
N ASP A 510 -41.00 -14.92 -13.42
CA ASP A 510 -41.74 -16.16 -13.23
C ASP A 510 -40.84 -17.39 -13.47
N GLU A 511 -39.94 -17.33 -14.46
CA GLU A 511 -38.96 -18.38 -14.78
C GLU A 511 -37.90 -18.55 -13.67
N ILE A 512 -37.36 -17.44 -13.14
CA ILE A 512 -36.45 -17.45 -11.98
C ILE A 512 -37.15 -18.01 -10.73
N THR A 513 -38.42 -17.65 -10.50
CA THR A 513 -39.17 -18.14 -9.35
C THR A 513 -39.43 -19.65 -9.45
N LYS A 514 -39.66 -20.16 -10.66
CA LYS A 514 -39.91 -21.57 -10.92
C LYS A 514 -38.65 -22.43 -10.76
N LEU A 515 -37.51 -21.95 -11.27
CA LEU A 515 -36.19 -22.60 -11.08
C LEU A 515 -35.80 -22.68 -9.61
N THR A 516 -36.12 -21.63 -8.84
CA THR A 516 -35.85 -21.58 -7.39
C THR A 516 -36.73 -22.57 -6.60
N ALA A 517 -37.91 -22.90 -7.11
CA ALA A 517 -38.84 -23.86 -6.48
C ALA A 517 -38.55 -25.32 -6.87
N GLU A 518 -37.73 -25.58 -7.90
CA GLU A 518 -37.29 -26.91 -8.31
C GLU A 518 -35.95 -27.33 -7.65
N GLU A 519 -35.26 -26.39 -6.98
CA GLU A 519 -34.02 -26.62 -6.21
C GLU A 519 -34.24 -26.81 -4.68
N GLU A 520 -35.49 -26.73 -4.20
CA GLU A 520 -35.94 -27.26 -2.89
C GLU A 520 -36.51 -28.68 -3.04
#